data_AF-A0A971WM77-F1
#
_entry.id   AF-A0A971WM77-F1
#
_cell.length_a   1.000
_cell.length_b   1.000
_cell.length_c   1.000
_cell.angle_alpha   90.00
_cell.angle_beta   90.00
_cell.angle_gamma   90.00
#
_symmetry.space_group_name_H-M   'P 1'
#
loop_
_entity.id
_entity.type
_entity.pdbx_description
1 polymer ?
#
loop_
_entity_poly.entity_id
_entity_poly.type
_entity_poly.pdbx_seq_one_letter_code
_entity_poly.pdbx_strand_id
1 'polypeptide(L)'
;MKLCSRIHPSSSQLAFLGAACMFFSMVELSIPRFVPFFRLGLSNLPLLVALSMGMDFSGFLCLLGLKLISQAVVSGTLFSYVFVLSLAAAVSSGLVMYGLSLLLNRKGLFSLSLLGVSVAGALASNTAQCLVATLFLGRQAMLLFFPVAGLGLVTSVLLGLASNAFVSNSEFPSLFCSAQPQVAVQGSVVNDKRRSSSLLKKAAAVLMGLMMVSIFMIDSLWYKGGVLAFTMAVLLAVRCKVHPVRTIVLIVSVSLLSLFSPYGRVLFSIGQFDVTLGALEHGLSIGLGLACTMGLSRLIMLCLDLAGKGMLALLLVYVGQLGEQFALQRKIAGWKPSSWKTAADVAVVKVYRGDIVD
;
A
#
# COMPACT_ATOMS: atom_id res chain seq x y z
N MET A 1 -30.04 -11.98 -7.15
CA MET A 1 -29.12 -11.25 -8.04
C MET A 1 -28.53 -12.27 -9.02
N LYS A 2 -29.08 -12.36 -10.24
CA LYS A 2 -28.60 -13.30 -11.29
C LYS A 2 -27.31 -12.74 -11.89
N LEU A 3 -26.38 -13.65 -12.17
CA LEU A 3 -25.01 -13.41 -12.65
C LEU A 3 -24.90 -12.26 -13.66
N CYS A 4 -24.06 -11.28 -13.34
CA CYS A 4 -23.36 -10.58 -14.40
C CYS A 4 -22.41 -11.60 -15.05
N SER A 5 -22.50 -11.77 -16.37
CA SER A 5 -21.45 -12.42 -17.17
C SER A 5 -20.10 -11.85 -16.75
N ARG A 6 -19.04 -12.69 -16.74
CA ARG A 6 -17.69 -12.21 -16.40
C ARG A 6 -17.38 -10.94 -17.19
N ILE A 7 -17.09 -9.86 -16.48
CA ILE A 7 -16.83 -8.56 -17.11
C ILE A 7 -15.36 -8.51 -17.47
N HIS A 8 -15.08 -8.21 -18.74
CA HIS A 8 -13.75 -7.82 -19.20
C HIS A 8 -13.65 -6.29 -19.09
N PRO A 9 -12.98 -5.74 -18.07
CA PRO A 9 -12.95 -4.31 -17.86
C PRO A 9 -12.11 -3.62 -18.94
N SER A 10 -12.53 -2.43 -19.32
CA SER A 10 -11.73 -1.57 -20.20
C SER A 10 -10.50 -1.01 -19.46
N SER A 11 -9.52 -0.51 -20.21
CA SER A 11 -8.35 0.16 -19.64
C SER A 11 -8.69 1.38 -18.80
N SER A 12 -9.78 2.10 -19.12
CA SER A 12 -10.23 3.27 -18.36
C SER A 12 -10.90 2.88 -17.04
N GLN A 13 -11.67 1.80 -17.03
CA GLN A 13 -12.25 1.21 -15.82
C GLN A 13 -11.16 0.69 -14.86
N LEU A 14 -10.14 0.02 -15.41
CA LEU A 14 -8.97 -0.42 -14.64
C LEU A 14 -8.18 0.78 -14.09
N ALA A 15 -7.99 1.84 -14.87
CA ALA A 15 -7.36 3.07 -14.40
C ALA A 15 -8.13 3.73 -13.26
N PHE A 16 -9.46 3.79 -13.35
CA PHE A 16 -10.33 4.34 -12.30
C PHE A 16 -10.25 3.53 -11.00
N LEU A 17 -10.36 2.20 -11.08
CA LEU A 17 -10.22 1.33 -9.90
C LEU A 17 -8.81 1.36 -9.32
N GLY A 18 -7.78 1.44 -10.17
CA GLY A 18 -6.40 1.67 -9.76
C GLY A 18 -6.21 3.01 -9.05
N ALA A 19 -6.91 4.05 -9.51
CA ALA A 19 -6.90 5.37 -8.87
C ALA A 19 -7.55 5.31 -7.49
N ALA A 20 -8.66 4.61 -7.35
CA ALA A 20 -9.27 4.34 -6.05
C ALA A 20 -8.30 3.59 -5.12
N CYS A 21 -7.55 2.60 -5.62
CA CYS A 21 -6.52 1.89 -4.84
C CYS A 21 -5.42 2.84 -4.35
N MET A 22 -4.97 3.74 -5.23
CA MET A 22 -3.97 4.75 -4.89
C MET A 22 -4.48 5.75 -3.86
N PHE A 23 -5.71 6.24 -4.02
CA PHE A 23 -6.38 7.13 -3.07
C PHE A 23 -6.49 6.50 -1.68
N PHE A 24 -7.01 5.27 -1.58
CA PHE A 24 -7.09 4.56 -0.30
C PHE A 24 -5.71 4.26 0.29
N SER A 25 -4.68 4.05 -0.53
CA SER A 25 -3.30 3.94 -0.05
C SER A 25 -2.79 5.24 0.56
N MET A 26 -3.14 6.40 0.01
CA MET A 26 -2.79 7.72 0.58
C MET A 26 -3.51 7.95 1.91
N VAL A 27 -4.78 7.56 2.01
CA VAL A 27 -5.54 7.61 3.27
C VAL A 27 -4.89 6.70 4.32
N GLU A 28 -4.51 5.48 3.94
CA GLU A 28 -3.79 4.54 4.82
C GLU A 28 -2.47 5.13 5.33
N LEU A 29 -1.73 5.88 4.48
CA LEU A 29 -0.54 6.57 4.93
C LEU A 29 -0.80 7.67 5.93
N SER A 30 -1.99 8.26 5.99
CA SER A 30 -2.28 9.31 6.97
C SER A 30 -2.43 8.75 8.38
N ILE A 31 -2.67 7.45 8.52
CA ILE A 31 -2.81 6.76 9.80
C ILE A 31 -1.40 6.32 10.28
N PRO A 32 -0.98 6.71 11.50
CA PRO A 32 0.30 6.28 12.05
C PRO A 32 0.31 4.76 12.26
N ARG A 33 1.42 4.12 11.89
CA ARG A 33 1.59 2.67 12.04
C ARG A 33 2.31 2.37 13.34
N PHE A 34 1.72 1.53 14.17
CA PHE A 34 2.28 1.11 15.46
C PHE A 34 3.13 -0.15 15.37
N VAL A 35 2.86 -1.02 14.39
CA VAL A 35 3.57 -2.29 14.18
C VAL A 35 4.37 -2.23 12.88
N PRO A 36 5.65 -2.67 12.87
CA PRO A 36 6.43 -2.71 11.64
C PRO A 36 5.75 -3.62 10.61
N PHE A 37 5.84 -3.23 9.34
CA PHE A 37 5.31 -3.97 8.19
C PHE A 37 3.78 -4.09 8.11
N PHE A 38 3.05 -3.89 9.21
CA PHE A 38 1.59 -3.94 9.24
C PHE A 38 0.97 -2.91 8.27
N ARG A 39 -0.08 -3.35 7.60
CA ARG A 39 -0.89 -2.57 6.66
C ARG A 39 -2.36 -2.78 7.00
N LEU A 40 -3.12 -1.69 6.95
CA LEU A 40 -4.57 -1.75 7.15
C LEU A 40 -5.23 -2.46 5.96
N GLY A 41 -4.64 -2.33 4.77
CA GLY A 41 -5.13 -2.96 3.56
C GLY A 41 -6.28 -2.20 2.91
N LEU A 42 -6.43 -0.89 3.16
CA LEU A 42 -7.53 -0.08 2.61
C LEU A 42 -7.56 -0.12 1.08
N SER A 43 -6.40 -0.27 0.44
CA SER A 43 -6.28 -0.46 -1.00
C SER A 43 -6.84 -1.79 -1.53
N ASN A 44 -7.24 -2.72 -0.66
CA ASN A 44 -7.99 -3.93 -1.05
C ASN A 44 -9.49 -3.67 -1.25
N LEU A 45 -10.02 -2.53 -0.78
CA LEU A 45 -11.45 -2.21 -0.94
C LEU A 45 -11.88 -2.21 -2.41
N PRO A 46 -11.19 -1.52 -3.35
CA PRO A 46 -11.57 -1.57 -4.75
C PRO A 46 -11.42 -2.95 -5.39
N LEU A 47 -10.48 -3.79 -4.91
CA LEU A 47 -10.34 -5.18 -5.37
C LEU A 47 -11.53 -6.04 -4.96
N LEU A 48 -12.01 -5.90 -3.72
CA LEU A 48 -13.21 -6.59 -3.23
C LEU A 48 -14.45 -6.19 -4.04
N VAL A 49 -14.61 -4.88 -4.28
CA VAL A 49 -15.70 -4.34 -5.10
C VAL A 49 -15.60 -4.85 -6.54
N ALA A 50 -14.41 -4.85 -7.15
CA ALA A 50 -14.17 -5.40 -8.49
C ALA A 50 -14.54 -6.89 -8.61
N LEU A 51 -14.18 -7.70 -7.60
CA LEU A 51 -14.57 -9.12 -7.55
C LEU A 51 -16.09 -9.28 -7.43
N SER A 52 -16.77 -8.37 -6.71
CA SER A 52 -18.22 -8.38 -6.60
C SER A 52 -18.96 -8.06 -7.89
N MET A 53 -18.34 -7.28 -8.77
CA MET A 53 -18.85 -6.98 -10.11
C MET A 53 -18.64 -8.15 -11.08
N GLY A 54 -17.96 -9.24 -10.68
CA GLY A 54 -17.70 -10.38 -11.55
C GLY A 54 -16.56 -10.14 -12.54
N MET A 55 -15.58 -9.31 -12.18
CA MET A 55 -14.38 -9.06 -12.99
C MET A 55 -13.65 -10.36 -13.35
N ASP A 56 -13.20 -10.46 -14.59
CA ASP A 56 -12.41 -11.58 -15.09
C ASP A 56 -11.00 -11.66 -14.45
N PHE A 57 -10.32 -12.78 -14.65
CA PHE A 57 -9.00 -13.01 -14.05
C PHE A 57 -7.95 -12.02 -14.56
N SER A 58 -7.98 -11.71 -15.87
CA SER A 58 -6.99 -10.82 -16.50
C SER A 58 -7.15 -9.39 -15.99
N GLY A 59 -8.38 -8.88 -15.97
CA GLY A 59 -8.69 -7.57 -15.40
C GLY A 59 -8.31 -7.47 -13.92
N PHE A 60 -8.64 -8.51 -13.13
CA PHE A 60 -8.29 -8.54 -11.71
C PHE A 60 -6.77 -8.55 -11.47
N LEU A 61 -6.01 -9.32 -12.25
CA LEU A 61 -4.55 -9.37 -12.13
C LEU A 61 -3.89 -8.03 -12.54
N CYS A 62 -4.43 -7.38 -13.58
CA CYS A 62 -4.00 -6.04 -13.96
C CYS A 62 -4.28 -5.02 -12.86
N LEU A 63 -5.48 -5.06 -12.26
CA LEU A 63 -5.84 -4.21 -11.12
C LEU A 63 -4.96 -4.47 -9.89
N LEU A 64 -4.63 -5.74 -9.60
CA LEU A 64 -3.72 -6.12 -8.53
C LEU A 64 -2.31 -5.53 -8.77
N GLY A 65 -1.83 -5.55 -10.01
CA GLY A 65 -0.58 -4.91 -10.42
C GLY A 65 -0.61 -3.39 -10.26
N LEU A 66 -1.71 -2.74 -10.69
CA LEU A 66 -1.93 -1.31 -10.48
C LEU A 66 -1.90 -0.96 -8.99
N LYS A 67 -2.64 -1.70 -8.16
CA LYS A 67 -2.64 -1.52 -6.69
C LYS A 67 -1.22 -1.63 -6.12
N LEU A 68 -0.44 -2.62 -6.55
CA LEU A 68 0.94 -2.81 -6.09
C LEU A 68 1.83 -1.61 -6.44
N ILE A 69 1.78 -1.16 -7.69
CA ILE A 69 2.54 0.00 -8.17
C ILE A 69 2.08 1.26 -7.41
N SER A 70 0.77 1.50 -7.34
CA SER A 70 0.18 2.63 -6.62
C SER A 70 0.63 2.67 -5.17
N GLN A 71 0.58 1.54 -4.46
CA GLN A 71 0.97 1.48 -3.06
C GLN A 71 2.48 1.71 -2.86
N ALA A 72 3.30 1.19 -3.76
CA ALA A 72 4.75 1.35 -3.70
C ALA A 72 5.18 2.78 -4.02
N VAL A 73 4.55 3.41 -5.02
CA VAL A 73 4.71 4.84 -5.37
C VAL A 73 4.30 5.72 -4.19
N VAL A 74 3.08 5.52 -3.67
CA VAL A 74 2.58 6.30 -2.54
C VAL A 74 3.48 6.16 -1.30
N SER A 75 4.00 4.95 -1.03
CA SER A 75 4.87 4.72 0.14
C SER A 75 6.33 5.17 -0.06
N GLY A 76 6.77 5.37 -1.30
CA GLY A 76 8.16 5.66 -1.61
C GLY A 76 9.09 4.44 -1.57
N THR A 77 8.55 3.22 -1.63
CA THR A 77 9.27 1.99 -1.25
C THR A 77 9.58 1.04 -2.40
N LEU A 78 9.38 1.45 -3.66
CA LEU A 78 9.55 0.61 -4.87
C LEU A 78 10.87 -0.17 -4.90
N PHE A 79 11.97 0.43 -4.46
CA PHE A 79 13.31 -0.18 -4.53
C PHE A 79 13.77 -0.75 -3.19
N SER A 80 12.88 -0.90 -2.21
CA SER A 80 13.22 -1.43 -0.88
C SER A 80 12.68 -2.85 -0.68
N TYR A 81 13.21 -3.57 0.32
CA TYR A 81 12.68 -4.87 0.76
C TYR A 81 11.17 -4.82 1.10
N VAL A 82 10.64 -3.66 1.52
CA VAL A 82 9.20 -3.48 1.78
C VAL A 82 8.38 -3.75 0.51
N PHE A 83 8.91 -3.47 -0.68
CA PHE A 83 8.25 -3.81 -1.93
C PHE A 83 8.16 -5.33 -2.12
N VAL A 84 9.22 -6.07 -1.83
CA VAL A 84 9.23 -7.55 -1.92
C VAL A 84 8.20 -8.15 -0.96
N LEU A 85 8.15 -7.65 0.29
CA LEU A 85 7.12 -8.02 1.27
C LEU A 85 5.70 -7.72 0.75
N SER A 86 5.51 -6.56 0.11
CA SER A 86 4.23 -6.13 -0.46
C SER A 86 3.78 -7.02 -1.62
N LEU A 87 4.73 -7.38 -2.48
CA LEU A 87 4.51 -8.19 -3.66
C LEU A 87 4.03 -9.59 -3.26
N ALA A 88 4.75 -10.25 -2.35
CA ALA A 88 4.38 -11.56 -1.83
C ALA A 88 3.00 -11.53 -1.16
N ALA A 89 2.75 -10.53 -0.31
CA ALA A 89 1.48 -10.33 0.37
C ALA A 89 0.32 -10.13 -0.61
N ALA A 90 0.49 -9.27 -1.62
CA ALA A 90 -0.57 -8.96 -2.59
C ALA A 90 -0.84 -10.12 -3.54
N VAL A 91 0.18 -10.83 -4.01
CA VAL A 91 0.01 -12.01 -4.87
C VAL A 91 -0.72 -13.11 -4.08
N SER A 92 -0.28 -13.40 -2.86
CA SER A 92 -0.93 -14.41 -2.00
C SER A 92 -2.39 -14.06 -1.72
N SER A 93 -2.67 -12.84 -1.24
CA SER A 93 -4.03 -12.37 -0.99
C SER A 93 -4.88 -12.33 -2.25
N GLY A 94 -4.35 -11.83 -3.36
CA GLY A 94 -5.09 -11.71 -4.62
C GLY A 94 -5.52 -13.06 -5.16
N LEU A 95 -4.63 -14.05 -5.13
CA LEU A 95 -4.95 -15.43 -5.53
C LEU A 95 -6.02 -16.06 -4.64
N VAL A 96 -5.91 -15.90 -3.31
CA VAL A 96 -6.91 -16.41 -2.37
C VAL A 96 -8.26 -15.71 -2.57
N MET A 97 -8.27 -14.39 -2.72
CA MET A 97 -9.51 -13.63 -2.93
C MET A 97 -10.20 -14.03 -4.22
N TYR A 98 -9.46 -14.15 -5.33
CA TYR A 98 -10.01 -14.59 -6.61
C TYR A 98 -10.45 -16.06 -6.60
N GLY A 99 -9.64 -16.95 -6.02
CA GLY A 99 -10.00 -18.37 -5.90
C GLY A 99 -11.27 -18.58 -5.08
N LEU A 100 -11.40 -17.85 -3.98
CA LEU A 100 -12.58 -17.94 -3.12
C LEU A 100 -13.82 -17.30 -3.76
N SER A 101 -13.66 -16.20 -4.49
CA SER A 101 -14.76 -15.58 -5.23
C SER A 101 -15.35 -16.52 -6.29
N LEU A 102 -14.51 -17.31 -6.97
CA LEU A 102 -14.95 -18.35 -7.92
C LEU A 102 -15.79 -19.44 -7.22
N LEU A 103 -15.33 -19.92 -6.07
CA LEU A 103 -16.00 -20.97 -5.29
C LEU A 103 -17.34 -20.49 -4.74
N LEU A 104 -17.39 -19.26 -4.24
CA LEU A 104 -18.58 -18.69 -3.60
C LEU A 104 -19.63 -18.27 -4.64
N ASN A 105 -19.20 -17.83 -5.83
CA ASN A 105 -20.09 -17.59 -6.97
C ASN A 105 -20.82 -18.86 -7.43
N ARG A 106 -20.17 -20.03 -7.38
CA ARG A 106 -20.81 -21.32 -7.73
C ARG A 106 -21.93 -21.71 -6.77
N LYS A 107 -21.87 -21.27 -5.51
CA LYS A 107 -22.82 -21.65 -4.46
C LYS A 107 -23.93 -20.62 -4.22
N GLY A 108 -23.89 -19.46 -4.88
CA GLY A 108 -24.91 -18.41 -4.72
C GLY A 108 -24.88 -17.63 -3.39
N LEU A 109 -23.83 -17.78 -2.58
CA LEU A 109 -23.69 -17.15 -1.24
C LEU A 109 -22.95 -15.81 -1.23
N PHE A 110 -22.72 -15.17 -2.39
CA PHE A 110 -21.68 -14.16 -2.58
C PHE A 110 -21.77 -12.92 -1.66
N SER A 111 -22.97 -12.43 -1.32
CA SER A 111 -23.15 -11.24 -0.46
C SER A 111 -22.81 -11.49 1.03
N LEU A 112 -23.01 -12.70 1.55
CA LEU A 112 -22.46 -13.10 2.86
C LEU A 112 -20.96 -13.40 2.80
N SER A 113 -20.39 -13.43 1.59
CA SER A 113 -19.08 -13.98 1.27
C SER A 113 -17.97 -12.93 1.13
N LEU A 114 -18.27 -11.65 0.83
CA LEU A 114 -17.23 -10.60 0.74
C LEU A 114 -16.42 -10.48 2.04
N LEU A 115 -17.09 -10.63 3.19
CA LEU A 115 -16.42 -10.66 4.48
C LEU A 115 -15.43 -11.82 4.59
N GLY A 116 -15.85 -13.03 4.21
CA GLY A 116 -14.98 -14.21 4.19
C GLY A 116 -13.82 -14.08 3.20
N VAL A 117 -14.07 -13.54 2.00
CA VAL A 117 -13.04 -13.26 0.98
C VAL A 117 -12.01 -12.27 1.50
N SER A 118 -12.43 -11.21 2.19
CA SER A 118 -11.54 -10.21 2.81
C SER A 118 -10.70 -10.82 3.93
N VAL A 119 -11.33 -11.55 4.84
CA VAL A 119 -10.64 -12.20 5.97
C VAL A 119 -9.63 -13.23 5.48
N ALA A 120 -10.02 -14.08 4.53
CA ALA A 120 -9.11 -15.07 3.93
C ALA A 120 -7.95 -14.40 3.18
N GLY A 121 -8.22 -13.34 2.43
CA GLY A 121 -7.19 -12.53 1.77
C GLY A 121 -6.20 -11.93 2.75
N ALA A 122 -6.67 -11.34 3.85
CA ALA A 122 -5.84 -10.73 4.88
C ALA A 122 -4.94 -11.75 5.60
N LEU A 123 -5.50 -12.91 5.96
CA LEU A 123 -4.75 -14.03 6.54
C LEU A 123 -3.64 -14.50 5.58
N ALA A 124 -3.96 -14.67 4.31
CA ALA A 124 -2.99 -15.06 3.28
C ALA A 124 -1.87 -14.01 3.12
N SER A 125 -2.21 -12.72 3.04
CA SER A 125 -1.20 -11.65 2.95
C SER A 125 -0.29 -11.60 4.17
N ASN A 126 -0.86 -11.68 5.38
CA ASN A 126 -0.08 -11.59 6.62
C ASN A 126 0.87 -12.79 6.76
N THR A 127 0.38 -13.98 6.40
CA THR A 127 1.19 -15.20 6.40
C THR A 127 2.35 -15.10 5.41
N ALA A 128 2.07 -14.70 4.15
CA ALA A 128 3.10 -14.52 3.14
C ALA A 128 4.11 -13.42 3.52
N GLN A 129 3.62 -12.32 4.11
CA GLN A 129 4.47 -11.22 4.55
C GLN A 129 5.40 -11.65 5.69
N CYS A 130 4.92 -12.39 6.68
CA CYS A 130 5.75 -12.93 7.76
C CYS A 130 6.75 -13.97 7.23
N LEU A 131 6.33 -14.88 6.36
CA LEU A 131 7.23 -15.86 5.73
C LEU A 131 8.38 -15.17 5.01
N VAL A 132 8.09 -14.22 4.12
CA VAL A 132 9.14 -13.49 3.39
C VAL A 132 9.97 -12.61 4.33
N ALA A 133 9.37 -12.04 5.39
CA ALA A 133 10.12 -11.27 6.39
C ALA A 133 11.16 -12.12 7.12
N THR A 134 10.93 -13.41 7.34
CA THR A 134 11.92 -14.30 7.97
C THR A 134 13.20 -14.47 7.16
N LEU A 135 13.14 -14.29 5.84
CA LEU A 135 14.32 -14.31 4.97
C LEU A 135 15.24 -13.11 5.23
N PHE A 136 14.69 -11.98 5.67
CA PHE A 136 15.43 -10.74 5.89
C PHE A 136 15.77 -10.47 7.36
N LEU A 137 14.85 -10.81 8.28
CA LEU A 137 15.00 -10.55 9.72
C LEU A 137 15.34 -11.81 10.54
N GLY A 138 15.41 -12.99 9.90
CA GLY A 138 15.58 -14.27 10.56
C GLY A 138 14.29 -14.83 11.17
N ARG A 139 14.39 -15.98 11.84
CA ARG A 139 13.25 -16.74 12.38
C ARG A 139 12.39 -15.95 13.38
N GLN A 140 13.01 -15.01 14.09
CA GLN A 140 12.35 -14.08 15.02
C GLN A 140 11.27 -13.19 14.37
N ALA A 141 11.30 -12.98 13.05
CA ALA A 141 10.22 -12.28 12.36
C ALA A 141 8.86 -13.00 12.48
N MET A 142 8.85 -14.32 12.76
CA MET A 142 7.60 -15.05 13.03
C MET A 142 6.89 -14.59 14.29
N LEU A 143 7.59 -13.97 15.25
CA LEU A 143 6.94 -13.40 16.44
C LEU A 143 5.99 -12.25 16.07
N LEU A 144 6.22 -11.58 14.94
CA LEU A 144 5.31 -10.56 14.41
C LEU A 144 4.02 -11.16 13.83
N PHE A 145 3.97 -12.47 13.56
CA PHE A 145 2.79 -13.09 12.94
C PHE A 145 1.54 -12.89 13.77
N PHE A 146 1.57 -13.20 15.07
CA PHE A 146 0.41 -13.08 15.94
C PHE A 146 -0.15 -11.64 16.03
N PRO A 147 0.64 -10.59 16.32
CA PRO A 147 0.11 -9.23 16.38
C PRO A 147 -0.36 -8.73 15.01
N VAL A 148 0.37 -9.04 13.92
CA VAL A 148 -0.02 -8.64 12.57
C VAL A 148 -1.30 -9.35 12.11
N ALA A 149 -1.43 -10.65 12.38
CA ALA A 149 -2.62 -11.44 12.09
C ALA A 149 -3.82 -10.94 12.90
N GLY A 150 -3.67 -10.70 14.21
CA GLY A 150 -4.75 -10.20 15.06
C GLY A 150 -5.27 -8.83 14.60
N LEU A 151 -4.38 -7.87 14.35
CA LEU A 151 -4.76 -6.56 13.81
C LEU A 151 -5.36 -6.69 12.40
N GLY A 152 -4.80 -7.57 11.56
CA GLY A 152 -5.30 -7.83 10.21
C GLY A 152 -6.68 -8.46 10.17
N LEU A 153 -7.03 -9.29 11.16
CA LEU A 153 -8.39 -9.83 11.30
C LEU A 153 -9.39 -8.71 11.59
N VAL A 154 -9.07 -7.82 12.54
CA VAL A 154 -9.94 -6.69 12.87
C VAL A 154 -10.15 -5.79 11.65
N THR A 155 -9.06 -5.42 10.95
CA THR A 155 -9.19 -4.58 9.75
C THR A 155 -9.93 -5.29 8.63
N SER A 156 -9.65 -6.56 8.37
CA SER A 156 -10.29 -7.30 7.26
C SER A 156 -11.77 -7.54 7.45
N VAL A 157 -12.24 -7.71 8.70
CA VAL A 157 -13.68 -7.73 9.02
C VAL A 157 -14.30 -6.37 8.71
N LEU A 158 -13.69 -5.27 9.16
CA LEU A 158 -14.18 -3.92 8.87
C LEU A 158 -14.23 -3.62 7.37
N LEU A 159 -13.18 -4.00 6.63
CA LEU A 159 -13.14 -3.86 5.17
C LEU A 159 -14.17 -4.74 4.46
N GLY A 160 -14.38 -5.96 4.94
CA GLY A 160 -15.39 -6.88 4.42
C GLY A 160 -16.80 -6.34 4.60
N LEU A 161 -17.11 -5.80 5.79
CA LEU A 161 -18.39 -5.14 6.08
C LEU A 161 -18.56 -3.85 5.25
N ALA A 162 -17.51 -3.04 5.15
CA ALA A 162 -17.54 -1.80 4.38
C ALA A 162 -17.76 -2.05 2.88
N SER A 163 -17.06 -3.03 2.30
CA SER A 163 -17.23 -3.41 0.90
C SER A 163 -18.62 -4.00 0.63
N ASN A 164 -19.14 -4.85 1.51
CA ASN A 164 -20.50 -5.38 1.37
C ASN A 164 -21.56 -4.26 1.46
N ALA A 165 -21.42 -3.36 2.44
CA ALA A 165 -22.32 -2.21 2.59
C ALA A 165 -22.24 -1.23 1.41
N PHE A 166 -21.07 -1.06 0.81
CA PHE A 166 -20.91 -0.25 -0.40
C PHE A 166 -21.66 -0.93 -1.56
N VAL A 167 -21.38 -2.20 -1.83
CA VAL A 167 -22.00 -2.95 -2.96
C VAL A 167 -23.51 -3.05 -2.83
N SER A 168 -24.06 -3.16 -1.62
CA SER A 168 -25.51 -3.29 -1.41
C SER A 168 -26.28 -1.97 -1.54
N ASN A 169 -25.65 -0.83 -1.25
CA ASN A 169 -26.33 0.47 -1.16
C ASN A 169 -25.93 1.44 -2.28
N SER A 170 -24.93 1.10 -3.08
CA SER A 170 -24.36 1.96 -4.13
C SER A 170 -24.94 1.65 -5.50
N GLU A 171 -25.13 2.68 -6.31
CA GLU A 171 -25.44 2.54 -7.75
C GLU A 171 -24.20 2.22 -8.61
N PHE A 172 -23.00 2.33 -8.02
CA PHE A 172 -21.73 2.20 -8.72
C PHE A 172 -21.53 0.83 -9.38
N PRO A 173 -21.84 -0.32 -8.73
CA PRO A 173 -21.72 -1.63 -9.37
C PRO A 173 -22.55 -1.77 -10.65
N SER A 174 -23.80 -1.28 -10.65
CA SER A 174 -24.63 -1.26 -11.86
C SER A 174 -24.08 -0.32 -12.92
N LEU A 175 -23.64 0.88 -12.52
CA LEU A 175 -23.08 1.88 -13.43
C LEU A 175 -21.80 1.40 -14.10
N PHE A 176 -20.93 0.70 -13.35
CA PHE A 176 -19.69 0.13 -13.85
C PHE A 176 -19.93 -0.91 -14.96
N CYS A 177 -21.02 -1.67 -14.87
CA CYS A 177 -21.40 -2.63 -15.89
C CYS A 177 -22.00 -1.98 -17.15
N SER A 178 -22.73 -0.87 -16.98
CA SER A 178 -23.49 -0.24 -18.07
C SER A 178 -22.75 0.86 -18.81
N ALA A 179 -21.78 1.52 -18.16
CA ALA A 179 -21.13 2.71 -18.69
C ALA A 179 -19.61 2.66 -18.56
N GLN A 180 -18.94 3.43 -19.41
CA GLN A 180 -17.51 3.70 -19.30
C GLN A 180 -17.30 4.99 -18.50
N PRO A 181 -16.22 5.10 -17.72
CA PRO A 181 -15.94 6.32 -16.98
C PRO A 181 -15.66 7.47 -17.95
N GLN A 182 -16.32 8.61 -17.72
CA GLN A 182 -16.08 9.82 -18.52
C GLN A 182 -15.00 10.65 -17.84
N VAL A 183 -13.94 10.95 -18.59
CA VAL A 183 -12.88 11.84 -18.10
C VAL A 183 -13.39 13.27 -18.24
N ALA A 184 -13.76 13.89 -17.12
CA ALA A 184 -13.91 15.34 -17.08
C ALA A 184 -12.53 15.96 -17.39
N VAL A 185 -12.35 16.44 -18.62
CA VAL A 185 -11.12 17.11 -19.04
C VAL A 185 -11.10 18.49 -18.38
N GLN A 186 -10.57 18.57 -17.16
CA GLN A 186 -10.11 19.84 -16.63
C GLN A 186 -8.65 20.01 -16.97
N GLY A 187 -8.41 21.07 -17.74
CA GLY A 187 -7.16 21.38 -18.40
C GLY A 187 -6.00 21.52 -17.43
N SER A 188 -4.91 20.87 -17.81
CA SER A 188 -3.53 21.37 -17.79
C SER A 188 -2.65 20.15 -17.65
N VAL A 189 -2.36 19.49 -18.78
CA VAL A 189 -1.07 18.79 -18.88
C VAL A 189 -0.04 19.89 -18.64
N VAL A 190 0.48 19.96 -17.41
CA VAL A 190 1.58 20.83 -17.06
C VAL A 190 2.71 20.45 -18.02
N ASN A 191 2.85 21.26 -19.06
CA ASN A 191 3.90 21.15 -20.04
C ASN A 191 5.16 21.72 -19.39
N ASP A 192 5.72 20.96 -18.45
CA ASP A 192 6.95 21.35 -17.79
C ASP A 192 8.11 21.09 -18.77
N LYS A 193 8.40 22.10 -19.59
CA LYS A 193 9.67 22.21 -20.34
C LYS A 193 10.82 22.33 -19.34
N ARG A 194 11.23 21.21 -18.71
CA ARG A 194 12.47 21.10 -17.93
C ARG A 194 13.41 20.06 -18.52
N ARG A 195 13.73 20.25 -19.80
CA ARG A 195 14.54 19.34 -20.64
C ARG A 195 16.02 19.22 -20.25
N SER A 196 16.52 20.00 -19.27
CA SER A 196 17.96 20.08 -18.93
C SER A 196 18.38 19.29 -17.67
N SER A 197 17.43 18.75 -16.88
CA SER A 197 17.74 18.06 -15.59
C SER A 197 17.63 16.52 -15.62
N SER A 198 17.27 15.91 -16.76
CA SER A 198 16.93 14.48 -16.80
C SER A 198 18.13 13.54 -16.64
N LEU A 199 19.31 13.91 -17.14
CA LEU A 199 20.52 13.08 -17.01
C LEU A 199 21.10 13.12 -15.60
N LEU A 200 21.20 14.31 -14.99
CA LEU A 200 21.65 14.48 -13.59
C LEU A 200 20.74 13.74 -12.61
N LYS A 201 19.41 13.83 -12.77
CA LYS A 201 18.44 13.08 -11.96
C LYS A 201 18.60 11.56 -12.13
N LYS A 202 18.77 11.09 -13.37
CA LYS A 202 19.01 9.66 -13.65
C LYS A 202 20.35 9.18 -13.07
N ALA A 203 21.42 9.96 -13.21
CA ALA A 203 22.72 9.65 -12.62
C ALA A 203 22.66 9.61 -11.10
N ALA A 204 21.97 10.57 -10.47
CA ALA A 204 21.72 10.58 -9.02
C ALA A 204 20.94 9.33 -8.59
N ALA A 205 19.91 8.92 -9.34
CA ALA A 205 19.17 7.68 -9.08
C ALA A 205 20.06 6.44 -9.14
N VAL A 206 20.96 6.35 -10.14
CA VAL A 206 21.93 5.25 -10.25
C VAL A 206 22.91 5.25 -9.07
N LEU A 207 23.47 6.40 -8.70
CA LEU A 207 24.38 6.53 -7.55
C LEU A 207 23.70 6.13 -6.24
N MET A 208 22.45 6.56 -6.02
CA MET A 208 21.66 6.14 -4.86
C MET A 208 21.36 4.64 -4.89
N GLY A 209 21.14 4.06 -6.06
CA GLY A 209 21.01 2.61 -6.24
C GLY A 209 22.28 1.84 -5.87
N LEU A 210 23.47 2.33 -6.27
CA LEU A 210 24.75 1.76 -5.86
C LEU A 210 24.96 1.87 -4.34
N MET A 211 24.56 3.01 -3.75
CA MET A 211 24.58 3.22 -2.30
C MET A 211 23.62 2.26 -1.55
N MET A 212 22.53 1.82 -2.18
CA MET A 212 21.66 0.80 -1.59
C MET A 212 22.36 -0.56 -1.46
N VAL A 213 23.20 -0.93 -2.44
CA VAL A 213 23.95 -2.19 -2.41
C VAL A 213 25.02 -2.17 -1.32
N SER A 214 25.73 -1.04 -1.16
CA SER A 214 26.79 -0.92 -0.15
C SER A 214 26.29 -1.01 1.28
N ILE A 215 25.02 -0.69 1.57
CA ILE A 215 24.41 -0.86 2.90
C ILE A 215 24.44 -2.32 3.37
N PHE A 216 24.28 -3.28 2.45
CA PHE A 216 24.28 -4.71 2.79
C PHE A 216 25.68 -5.32 2.82
N MET A 217 26.67 -4.68 2.19
CA MET A 217 28.06 -5.16 2.17
C MET A 217 28.88 -4.62 3.34
N ILE A 218 28.54 -3.43 3.83
CA ILE A 218 29.30 -2.75 4.90
C ILE A 218 28.54 -2.90 6.22
N ASP A 219 29.02 -3.82 7.07
CA ASP A 219 28.51 -4.02 8.43
C ASP A 219 29.10 -3.04 9.44
N SER A 220 28.99 -1.74 9.14
CA SER A 220 29.35 -0.66 10.06
C SER A 220 28.12 0.15 10.46
N LEU A 221 27.86 0.21 11.77
CA LEU A 221 26.78 1.01 12.36
C LEU A 221 26.92 2.50 12.03
N TRP A 222 28.15 3.02 12.08
CA TRP A 222 28.46 4.42 11.76
C TRP A 222 28.17 4.75 10.30
N TYR A 223 28.54 3.84 9.39
CA TYR A 223 28.23 3.99 7.98
C TYR A 223 26.72 4.07 7.76
N LYS A 224 25.95 3.08 8.27
CA LYS A 224 24.49 3.05 8.14
C LYS A 224 23.83 4.28 8.78
N GLY A 225 24.31 4.70 9.95
CA GLY A 225 23.86 5.93 10.63
C GLY A 225 24.11 7.19 9.78
N GLY A 226 25.31 7.31 9.18
CA GLY A 226 25.67 8.41 8.29
C GLY A 226 24.80 8.47 7.04
N VAL A 227 24.53 7.32 6.39
CA VAL A 227 23.62 7.24 5.24
C VAL A 227 22.21 7.66 5.64
N LEU A 228 21.70 7.20 6.78
CA LEU A 228 20.37 7.58 7.26
C LEU A 228 20.28 9.09 7.53
N ALA A 229 21.28 9.67 8.19
CA ALA A 229 21.34 11.11 8.46
C ALA A 229 21.37 11.93 7.15
N PHE A 230 22.20 11.51 6.19
CA PHE A 230 22.27 12.14 4.87
C PHE A 230 20.92 12.08 4.15
N THR A 231 20.29 10.91 4.08
CA THR A 231 18.98 10.78 3.41
C THR A 231 17.90 11.62 4.08
N MET A 232 17.86 11.69 5.42
CA MET A 232 16.91 12.54 6.15
C MET A 232 17.18 14.02 5.92
N ALA A 233 18.44 14.46 5.90
CA ALA A 233 18.82 15.84 5.63
C ALA A 233 18.36 16.27 4.23
N VAL A 234 18.58 15.43 3.20
CA VAL A 234 18.12 15.72 1.83
C VAL A 234 16.59 15.76 1.76
N LEU A 235 15.89 14.82 2.39
CA LEU A 235 14.42 14.80 2.40
C LEU A 235 13.82 16.05 3.08
N LEU A 236 14.45 16.54 4.14
CA LEU A 236 14.08 17.80 4.81
C LEU A 236 14.39 19.01 3.92
N ALA A 237 15.54 19.02 3.23
CA ALA A 237 15.93 20.10 2.32
C ALA A 237 14.97 20.24 1.13
N VAL A 238 14.47 19.11 0.59
CA VAL A 238 13.47 19.07 -0.49
C VAL A 238 12.05 19.39 0.03
N ARG A 239 11.88 19.65 1.34
CA ARG A 239 10.59 19.90 2.01
C ARG A 239 9.56 18.78 1.77
N CYS A 240 10.02 17.55 1.58
CA CYS A 240 9.13 16.41 1.56
C CYS A 240 8.59 16.16 2.97
N LYS A 241 7.29 15.86 3.09
CA LYS A 241 6.69 15.42 4.36
C LYS A 241 7.33 14.12 4.82
N VAL A 242 8.31 14.22 5.71
CA VAL A 242 8.91 13.08 6.39
C VAL A 242 8.13 12.80 7.67
N HIS A 243 7.80 11.53 7.87
CA HIS A 243 7.25 11.02 9.13
C HIS A 243 8.37 10.26 9.86
N PRO A 244 9.30 10.95 10.56
CA PRO A 244 10.45 10.33 11.20
C PRO A 244 10.05 9.25 12.20
N VAL A 245 8.87 9.41 12.82
CA VAL A 245 8.23 8.43 13.70
C VAL A 245 8.19 7.04 13.07
N ARG A 246 7.88 6.90 11.78
CA ARG A 246 7.80 5.58 11.13
C ARG A 246 9.16 4.90 11.02
N THR A 247 10.19 5.68 10.75
CA THR A 247 11.56 5.17 10.67
C THR A 247 12.08 4.77 12.04
N ILE A 248 11.79 5.57 13.06
CA ILE A 248 12.16 5.28 14.45
C ILE A 248 11.44 4.02 14.94
N VAL A 249 10.11 3.93 14.75
CA VAL A 249 9.32 2.73 15.10
C VAL A 249 9.89 1.49 14.43
N LEU A 250 10.30 1.58 13.15
CA LEU A 250 10.92 0.46 12.45
C LEU A 250 12.24 0.03 13.09
N ILE A 251 13.17 0.96 13.29
CA ILE A 251 14.49 0.66 13.87
C ILE A 251 14.32 0.07 15.27
N VAL A 252 13.49 0.69 16.11
CA VAL A 252 13.22 0.23 17.48
C VAL A 252 12.56 -1.15 17.46
N SER A 253 11.53 -1.37 16.64
CA SER A 253 10.83 -2.66 16.61
C SER A 253 11.72 -3.80 16.14
N VAL A 254 12.55 -3.57 15.11
CA VAL A 254 13.49 -4.58 14.61
C VAL A 254 14.59 -4.87 15.64
N SER A 255 15.06 -3.83 16.33
CA SER A 255 16.02 -3.99 17.43
C SER A 255 15.44 -4.80 18.57
N LEU A 256 14.20 -4.50 18.98
CA LEU A 256 13.47 -5.22 20.04
C LEU A 256 13.22 -6.68 19.66
N LEU A 257 12.84 -6.97 18.42
CA LEU A 257 12.65 -8.35 17.95
C LEU A 257 13.95 -9.15 17.99
N SER A 258 15.08 -8.49 17.74
CA SER A 258 16.39 -9.14 17.76
C SER A 258 16.82 -9.56 19.16
N LEU A 259 16.30 -8.90 20.20
CA LEU A 259 16.57 -9.28 21.60
C LEU A 259 16.02 -10.67 21.96
N PHE A 260 15.08 -11.22 21.20
CA PHE A 260 14.57 -12.58 21.43
C PHE A 260 15.52 -13.69 20.98
N SER A 261 16.61 -13.35 20.28
CA SER A 261 17.66 -14.29 19.91
C SER A 261 18.98 -13.89 20.59
N PRO A 262 19.14 -14.15 21.90
CA PRO A 262 20.32 -13.72 22.64
C PRO A 262 21.59 -14.45 22.19
N TYR A 263 22.63 -13.68 21.89
CA TYR A 263 23.99 -14.17 21.70
C TYR A 263 25.03 -13.10 22.01
N GLY A 264 26.24 -13.51 22.37
CA GLY A 264 27.31 -12.60 22.80
C GLY A 264 27.20 -12.23 24.28
N ARG A 265 27.76 -11.07 24.65
CA ARG A 265 27.84 -10.64 26.07
C ARG A 265 26.44 -10.28 26.60
N VAL A 266 26.06 -10.87 27.73
CA VAL A 266 24.82 -10.51 28.46
C VAL A 266 25.01 -9.14 29.11
N LEU A 267 24.11 -8.20 28.82
CA LEU A 267 24.09 -6.88 29.44
C LEU A 267 23.28 -6.92 30.75
N PHE A 268 22.10 -7.53 30.70
CA PHE A 268 21.23 -7.73 31.84
C PHE A 268 20.29 -8.92 31.60
N SER A 269 19.89 -9.60 32.67
CA SER A 269 18.93 -10.69 32.62
C SER A 269 17.64 -10.27 33.32
N ILE A 270 16.51 -10.34 32.61
CA ILE A 270 15.16 -10.16 33.18
C ILE A 270 14.51 -11.53 33.26
N GLY A 271 14.60 -12.18 34.42
CA GLY A 271 14.06 -13.52 34.61
C GLY A 271 14.75 -14.54 33.70
N GLN A 272 14.01 -15.11 32.75
CA GLN A 272 14.54 -16.06 31.74
C GLN A 272 14.97 -15.39 30.43
N PHE A 273 14.85 -14.06 30.32
CA PHE A 273 15.23 -13.32 29.13
C PHE A 273 16.58 -12.63 29.33
N ASP A 274 17.60 -13.13 28.62
CA ASP A 274 18.91 -12.50 28.56
C ASP A 274 18.93 -11.44 27.47
N VAL A 275 19.19 -10.18 27.83
CA VAL A 275 19.42 -9.13 26.85
C VAL A 275 20.92 -9.06 26.60
N THR A 276 21.34 -9.40 25.39
CA THR A 276 22.75 -9.42 25.00
C THR A 276 23.12 -8.22 24.11
N LEU A 277 24.36 -7.77 24.23
CA LEU A 277 24.91 -6.70 23.39
C LEU A 277 24.92 -7.10 21.91
N GLY A 278 25.27 -8.36 21.62
CA GLY A 278 25.31 -8.86 20.24
C GLY A 278 23.95 -8.84 19.55
N ALA A 279 22.89 -9.20 20.27
CA ALA A 279 21.52 -9.15 19.75
C ALA A 279 21.06 -7.71 19.46
N LEU A 280 21.43 -6.77 20.34
CA LEU A 280 21.11 -5.36 20.18
C LEU A 280 21.84 -4.72 18.99
N GLU A 281 23.15 -4.93 18.88
CA GLU A 281 23.97 -4.39 17.79
C GLU A 281 23.51 -4.91 16.42
N HIS A 282 23.21 -6.20 16.34
CA HIS A 282 22.69 -6.81 15.13
C HIS A 282 21.29 -6.31 14.77
N GLY A 283 20.39 -6.21 15.75
CA GLY A 283 19.07 -5.63 15.55
C GLY A 283 19.12 -4.19 15.08
N LEU A 284 20.02 -3.39 15.66
CA LEU A 284 20.24 -2.00 15.25
C LEU A 284 20.84 -1.92 13.84
N SER A 285 21.80 -2.80 13.52
CA SER A 285 22.42 -2.90 12.20
C SER A 285 21.42 -3.24 11.10
N ILE A 286 20.54 -4.22 11.33
CA ILE A 286 19.44 -4.57 10.40
C ILE A 286 18.44 -3.42 10.34
N GLY A 287 17.96 -2.92 11.48
CA GLY A 287 16.97 -1.84 11.55
C GLY A 287 17.42 -0.58 10.79
N LEU A 288 18.68 -0.16 10.99
CA LEU A 288 19.29 0.94 10.26
C LEU A 288 19.42 0.64 8.77
N GLY A 289 19.86 -0.57 8.39
CA GLY A 289 19.95 -0.96 6.98
C GLY A 289 18.60 -0.87 6.27
N LEU A 290 17.55 -1.43 6.88
CA LEU A 290 16.18 -1.35 6.38
C LEU A 290 15.68 0.11 6.31
N ALA A 291 15.97 0.93 7.30
CA ALA A 291 15.64 2.36 7.27
C ALA A 291 16.34 3.12 6.13
N CYS A 292 17.63 2.86 5.92
CA CYS A 292 18.42 3.49 4.86
C CYS A 292 17.89 3.12 3.47
N THR A 293 17.59 1.84 3.24
CA THR A 293 17.01 1.39 1.95
C THR A 293 15.65 2.04 1.66
N MET A 294 14.80 2.23 2.68
CA MET A 294 13.54 2.95 2.53
C MET A 294 13.75 4.45 2.25
N GLY A 295 14.74 5.07 2.89
CA GLY A 295 15.12 6.47 2.65
C GLY A 295 15.66 6.71 1.24
N LEU A 296 16.61 5.88 0.79
CA LEU A 296 17.18 5.93 -0.56
C LEU A 296 16.13 5.65 -1.63
N SER A 297 15.25 4.66 -1.43
CA SER A 297 14.14 4.38 -2.35
C SER A 297 13.23 5.60 -2.55
N ARG A 298 13.01 6.42 -1.52
CA ARG A 298 12.24 7.68 -1.63
C ARG A 298 12.96 8.71 -2.46
N LEU A 299 14.26 8.89 -2.25
CA LEU A 299 15.06 9.84 -3.04
C LEU A 299 15.13 9.42 -4.52
N ILE A 300 15.30 8.13 -4.79
CA ILE A 300 15.25 7.59 -6.17
C ILE A 300 13.91 7.90 -6.82
N MET A 301 12.80 7.75 -6.08
CA MET A 301 11.48 8.06 -6.59
C MET A 301 11.28 9.55 -6.92
N LEU A 302 11.89 10.46 -6.15
CA LEU A 302 11.89 11.89 -6.48
C LEU A 302 12.67 12.22 -7.76
N CYS A 303 13.62 11.35 -8.15
CA CYS A 303 14.37 11.48 -9.39
C CYS A 303 13.66 10.84 -10.61
N LEU A 304 12.63 10.01 -10.39
CA LEU A 304 11.88 9.32 -11.44
C LEU A 304 10.63 10.12 -11.83
N ASP A 305 10.56 10.55 -13.09
CA ASP A 305 9.33 11.09 -13.66
C ASP A 305 8.37 9.93 -13.99
N LEU A 306 7.43 9.65 -13.08
CA LEU A 306 6.38 8.64 -13.27
C LEU A 306 5.21 9.11 -14.17
N ALA A 307 5.25 10.35 -14.66
CA ALA A 307 4.25 10.90 -15.58
C ALA A 307 4.41 10.30 -16.99
N GLY A 308 3.90 9.08 -17.18
CA GLY A 308 3.86 8.38 -18.46
C GLY A 308 2.58 8.63 -19.26
N LYS A 309 2.56 8.26 -20.54
CA LYS A 309 1.34 8.22 -21.36
C LYS A 309 0.53 6.94 -21.07
N GLY A 310 -0.78 6.95 -21.34
CA GLY A 310 -1.64 5.77 -21.23
C GLY A 310 -2.29 5.59 -19.86
N MET A 311 -2.46 4.34 -19.42
CA MET A 311 -3.27 3.97 -18.25
C MET A 311 -2.80 4.62 -16.93
N LEU A 312 -1.48 4.81 -16.75
CA LEU A 312 -0.93 5.45 -15.54
C LEU A 312 -1.24 6.96 -15.46
N ALA A 313 -1.18 7.69 -16.59
CA ALA A 313 -1.61 9.09 -16.62
C ALA A 313 -3.10 9.22 -16.28
N LEU A 314 -3.92 8.35 -16.88
CA LEU A 314 -5.35 8.34 -16.62
C LEU A 314 -5.67 8.03 -15.15
N LEU A 315 -4.94 7.09 -14.55
CA LEU A 315 -5.01 6.78 -13.13
C LEU A 315 -4.71 8.02 -12.28
N LEU A 316 -3.64 8.76 -12.57
CA LEU A 316 -3.27 9.96 -11.81
C LEU A 316 -4.34 11.07 -11.92
N VAL A 317 -4.96 11.22 -13.09
CA VAL A 317 -6.09 12.15 -13.27
C VAL A 317 -7.26 11.77 -12.36
N TYR A 318 -7.68 10.50 -12.38
CA TYR A 318 -8.77 10.03 -11.52
C TYR A 318 -8.44 10.15 -10.03
N VAL A 319 -7.17 9.99 -9.60
CA VAL A 319 -6.78 10.20 -8.20
C VAL A 319 -7.03 11.64 -7.78
N GLY A 320 -6.70 12.62 -8.62
CA GLY A 320 -6.96 14.04 -8.37
C GLY A 320 -8.45 14.32 -8.21
N GLN A 321 -9.26 13.86 -9.16
CA GLN A 321 -10.72 14.04 -9.16
C GLN A 321 -11.40 13.39 -7.95
N LEU A 322 -10.99 12.16 -7.59
CA LEU A 322 -11.46 11.49 -6.38
C LEU A 322 -11.09 12.32 -5.15
N GLY A 323 -9.85 12.80 -5.05
CA GLY A 323 -9.40 13.63 -3.93
C GLY A 323 -10.25 14.89 -3.73
N GLU A 324 -10.52 15.63 -4.80
CA GLU A 324 -11.34 16.84 -4.78
C GLU A 324 -12.79 16.53 -4.41
N GLN A 325 -13.41 15.52 -5.02
CA GLN A 325 -14.80 15.15 -4.75
C GLN A 325 -14.99 14.63 -3.32
N PHE A 326 -14.08 13.81 -2.80
CA PHE A 326 -14.13 13.39 -1.39
C PHE A 326 -13.97 14.58 -0.43
N ALA A 327 -13.16 15.58 -0.77
CA ALA A 327 -13.01 16.79 0.03
C ALA A 327 -14.28 17.67 0.00
N LEU A 328 -14.94 17.82 -1.15
CA LEU A 328 -16.20 18.53 -1.31
C LEU A 328 -17.34 17.84 -0.53
N GLN A 329 -17.49 16.52 -0.72
CA GLN A 329 -18.51 15.76 -0.01
C GLN A 329 -18.31 15.78 1.51
N ARG A 330 -17.06 15.80 1.98
CA ARG A 330 -16.76 16.01 3.40
C ARG A 330 -17.24 17.36 3.94
N LYS A 331 -17.17 18.44 3.13
CA LYS A 331 -17.68 19.76 3.52
C LYS A 331 -19.21 19.76 3.57
N ILE A 332 -19.87 19.13 2.59
CA ILE A 332 -21.34 19.07 2.48
C ILE A 332 -21.97 18.19 3.57
N ALA A 333 -21.43 17.00 3.79
CA ALA A 333 -22.02 15.99 4.68
C ALA A 333 -21.83 16.29 6.19
N GLY A 334 -20.93 17.22 6.53
CA GLY A 334 -20.53 17.50 7.91
C GLY A 334 -19.90 16.29 8.63
N TRP A 335 -19.65 16.42 9.94
CA TRP A 335 -19.01 15.39 10.76
C TRP A 335 -19.99 14.34 11.31
N LYS A 336 -21.05 13.97 10.56
CA LYS A 336 -22.03 12.95 10.99
C LYS A 336 -21.71 11.58 10.36
N PRO A 337 -21.29 10.55 11.12
CA PRO A 337 -20.85 9.26 10.55
C PRO A 337 -21.86 8.55 9.63
N SER A 338 -23.16 8.76 9.84
CA SER A 338 -24.22 8.15 9.03
C SER A 338 -24.30 8.71 7.59
N SER A 339 -23.92 9.97 7.36
CA SER A 339 -23.95 10.59 6.02
C SER A 339 -22.76 10.20 5.14
N TRP A 340 -21.69 9.64 5.73
CA TRP A 340 -20.46 9.29 4.99
C TRP A 340 -20.63 8.11 4.03
N LYS A 341 -21.54 7.18 4.34
CA LYS A 341 -21.84 6.04 3.45
C LYS A 341 -22.41 6.53 2.12
N THR A 342 -23.32 7.50 2.18
CA THR A 342 -23.93 8.14 1.00
C THR A 342 -22.95 9.08 0.31
N ALA A 343 -22.14 9.82 1.07
CA ALA A 343 -21.15 10.75 0.54
C ALA A 343 -20.05 10.06 -0.29
N ALA A 344 -19.57 8.89 0.15
CA ALA A 344 -18.57 8.12 -0.58
C ALA A 344 -19.12 7.57 -1.90
N ASP A 345 -20.35 7.06 -1.89
CA ASP A 345 -21.04 6.61 -3.11
C ASP A 345 -21.21 7.76 -4.11
N VAL A 346 -21.75 8.89 -3.65
CA VAL A 346 -21.94 10.09 -4.46
C VAL A 346 -20.62 10.58 -5.07
N ALA A 347 -19.53 10.60 -4.29
CA ALA A 347 -18.21 11.00 -4.80
C ALA A 347 -17.74 10.08 -5.93
N VAL A 348 -17.80 8.76 -5.72
CA VAL A 348 -17.35 7.76 -6.69
C VAL A 348 -18.22 7.81 -7.96
N VAL A 349 -19.53 7.88 -7.82
CA VAL A 349 -20.47 7.95 -8.95
C VAL A 349 -20.29 9.24 -9.76
N LYS A 350 -20.15 10.40 -9.10
CA LYS A 350 -19.92 11.68 -9.78
C LYS A 350 -18.63 11.68 -10.60
N VAL A 351 -17.52 11.23 -10.02
CA VAL A 351 -16.25 11.15 -10.76
C VAL A 351 -16.38 10.16 -11.92
N TYR A 352 -17.07 9.04 -11.72
CA TYR A 352 -17.25 8.04 -12.78
C TYR A 352 -18.09 8.57 -13.95
N ARG A 353 -19.15 9.35 -13.68
CA ARG A 353 -19.97 9.98 -14.73
C ARG A 353 -19.31 11.20 -15.38
N GLY A 354 -18.25 11.73 -14.80
CA GLY A 354 -17.66 13.01 -15.23
C GLY A 354 -18.44 14.24 -14.74
N ASP A 355 -19.40 14.06 -13.82
CA ASP A 355 -20.24 15.11 -13.23
C ASP A 355 -19.50 15.83 -12.10
N ILE A 356 -18.30 16.37 -12.39
CA ILE A 356 -17.51 17.17 -11.45
C ILE A 356 -18.12 18.57 -11.39
N VAL A 357 -19.20 18.70 -10.61
CA VAL A 357 -19.80 20.00 -10.30
C VAL A 357 -19.05 20.61 -9.12
N ASP A 358 -18.70 21.90 -9.24
CA ASP A 358 -18.10 22.76 -8.21
C ASP A 358 -18.92 22.83 -6.90
#